data_AF-A0A7C2XGL9-F1
#
_entry.id   AF-A0A7C2XGL9-F1
#
_cell.length_a   1.000
_cell.length_b   1.000
_cell.length_c   1.000
_cell.angle_alpha   90.00
_cell.angle_beta   90.00
_cell.angle_gamma   90.00
#
_symmetry.space_group_name_H-M   'P 1'
#
loop_
_entity.id
_entity.type
_entity.pdbx_description
1 polymer ?
#
loop_
_entity_poly.entity_id
_entity_poly.type
_entity_poly.pdbx_seq_one_letter_code
_entity_poly.pdbx_strand_id
1 'polypeptide(L)' 'MRTCSLQDFMAELEPWLDSDHIRSAELDQHGHLILHFLDGMKNVYEISDCNRQQIGEVLSNLRQRGIPVQE' A
#
# COMPACT_ATOMS: atom_id res chain seq x y z
N MET A 1 -0.59 14.61 -0.73
CA MET A 1 0.45 13.58 -0.94
C MET A 1 1.18 13.45 0.38
N ARG A 2 1.18 12.26 1.00
CA ARG A 2 1.94 12.04 2.24
C ARG A 2 3.26 11.40 1.89
N THR A 3 4.33 12.14 2.12
CA THR A 3 5.72 11.68 2.02
C THR A 3 6.03 11.00 3.33
N CYS A 4 6.13 9.67 3.33
CA CYS A 4 6.35 8.87 4.55
C CYS A 4 7.46 7.85 4.32
N SER A 5 8.20 7.50 5.37
CA SER A 5 9.13 6.38 5.32
C SER A 5 8.33 5.08 5.17
N LEU A 6 8.96 4.00 4.69
CA LEU A 6 8.32 2.69 4.63
C LEU A 6 7.75 2.26 5.99
N GLN A 7 8.46 2.60 7.06
CA GLN A 7 8.09 2.22 8.41
C GLN A 7 6.86 2.98 8.89
N ASP A 8 6.78 4.29 8.63
CA ASP A 8 5.58 5.09 8.87
C ASP A 8 4.39 4.57 8.05
N PHE A 9 4.63 4.27 6.77
CA PHE A 9 3.62 3.69 5.89
C PHE A 9 3.08 2.36 6.45
N MET A 10 3.96 1.44 6.86
CA MET A 10 3.55 0.15 7.41
C MET A 10 2.82 0.29 8.74
N ALA A 11 3.25 1.20 9.61
CA ALA A 11 2.57 1.48 10.88
C ALA A 11 1.17 2.08 10.66
N GLU A 12 1.01 2.97 9.67
CA GLU A 12 -0.31 3.48 9.27
C GLU A 12 -1.17 2.39 8.63
N LEU A 13 -0.56 1.46 7.88
CA LEU A 13 -1.25 0.41 7.14
C LEU A 13 -1.70 -0.75 8.03
N GLU A 14 -0.90 -1.12 9.04
CA GLU A 14 -1.14 -2.22 9.97
C GLU A 14 -2.59 -2.38 10.43
N PRO A 15 -3.28 -1.34 10.97
CA PRO A 15 -4.65 -1.48 11.44
C PRO A 15 -5.66 -1.85 10.34
N TRP A 16 -5.34 -1.53 9.08
CA TRP A 16 -6.21 -1.81 7.93
C TRP A 16 -5.98 -3.20 7.35
N LEU A 17 -4.80 -3.79 7.55
CA LEU A 17 -4.45 -5.13 7.03
C LEU A 17 -5.21 -6.27 7.71
N ASP A 18 -5.67 -6.06 8.94
CA ASP A 18 -6.39 -7.05 9.73
C ASP A 18 -7.92 -6.88 9.64
N SER A 19 -8.39 -5.78 9.07
CA SER A 19 -9.79 -5.37 9.15
C SER A 19 -10.60 -5.58 7.86
N ASP A 20 -10.05 -6.30 6.88
CA ASP A 20 -10.65 -6.52 5.54
C ASP A 20 -11.07 -5.22 4.82
N HIS A 21 -10.58 -4.07 5.26
CA HIS A 21 -11.03 -2.76 4.77
C HIS A 21 -10.44 -2.39 3.41
N ILE A 22 -9.35 -3.05 3.00
CA ILE A 22 -8.67 -2.78 1.74
C ILE A 22 -9.27 -3.67 0.66
N ARG A 23 -9.92 -3.02 -0.31
CA ARG A 23 -10.48 -3.67 -1.49
C ARG A 23 -9.39 -4.12 -2.47
N SER A 24 -8.42 -3.25 -2.72
CA SER A 24 -7.31 -3.49 -3.64
C SER A 24 -6.19 -2.49 -3.42
N ALA A 25 -4.99 -2.84 -3.88
CA ALA A 25 -3.87 -1.94 -3.98
C ALA A 25 -3.43 -1.80 -5.45
N GLU A 26 -2.87 -0.67 -5.82
CA GLU A 26 -2.34 -0.36 -7.14
C GLU A 26 -0.96 0.29 -6.99
N LEU A 27 0.03 -0.16 -7.75
CA LEU A 27 1.31 0.52 -7.89
C LEU A 27 1.34 1.25 -9.23
N ASP A 28 1.39 2.58 -9.20
CA ASP A 28 1.45 3.38 -10.42
C ASP A 28 2.87 3.40 -11.02
N GLN A 29 2.96 3.82 -12.29
CA GLN A 29 4.21 3.94 -13.06
C GLN A 29 5.24 4.88 -12.41
N HIS A 30 4.77 5.81 -11.59
CA HIS A 30 5.62 6.73 -10.83
C HIS A 30 6.15 6.13 -9.50
N GLY A 31 5.78 4.88 -9.17
CA GLY A 31 6.12 4.23 -7.92
C GLY A 31 5.22 4.65 -6.74
N HIS A 32 4.05 5.23 -7.02
CA HIS A 32 3.08 5.58 -6.00
C HIS A 32 2.22 4.36 -5.66
N LEU A 33 2.07 4.09 -4.36
CA LEU A 33 1.17 3.04 -3.90
C LEU A 33 -0.20 3.64 -3.59
N ILE A 34 -1.22 3.12 -4.23
CA ILE A 34 -2.60 3.57 -4.12
C ILE A 34 -3.39 2.45 -3.44
N LEU A 35 -4.06 2.77 -2.34
CA LEU A 35 -4.94 1.84 -1.64
C LEU A 35 -6.38 2.23 -1.87
N HIS A 36 -7.17 1.27 -2.33
CA HIS A 36 -8.61 1.39 -2.48
C HIS A 36 -9.29 0.71 -1.31
N PHE A 37 -10.09 1.46 -0.56
CA PHE A 37 -10.83 0.93 0.57
C PHE A 37 -12.25 0.54 0.16
N LEU A 38 -12.87 -0.36 0.91
CA LEU A 38 -14.25 -0.79 0.67
C LEU A 38 -15.28 0.35 0.77
N ASP A 39 -15.00 1.36 1.59
CA ASP A 39 -15.85 2.56 1.77
C ASP A 39 -15.78 3.53 0.57
N GLY A 40 -14.96 3.22 -0.45
CA GLY A 40 -14.77 4.07 -1.64
C GLY A 40 -13.72 5.16 -1.45
N MET A 41 -13.14 5.28 -0.25
CA MET A 41 -11.95 6.11 -0.02
C MET A 41 -10.74 5.55 -0.77
N LYS A 42 -9.85 6.45 -1.19
CA LYS A 42 -8.54 6.10 -1.74
C LYS A 42 -7.45 6.90 -1.05
N ASN A 43 -6.37 6.23 -0.68
CA ASN A 43 -5.17 6.88 -0.16
C ASN A 43 -4.02 6.68 -1.15
N VAL A 44 -3.31 7.76 -1.45
CA VAL A 44 -2.15 7.75 -2.34
C VAL A 44 -0.91 8.04 -1.52
N TYR A 45 0.02 7.10 -1.52
CA TYR A 45 1.27 7.17 -0.77
C TYR A 45 2.43 7.36 -1.74
N GLU A 46 3.23 8.38 -1.46
CA GLU A 46 4.54 8.56 -2.07
C GLU A 46 5.57 8.09 -1.05
N ILE A 47 6.17 6.94 -1.31
CA ILE A 47 7.14 6.34 -0.39
C ILE A 47 8.54 6.71 -0.88
N SER A 48 9.06 7.82 -0.38
CA SER A 48 10.29 8.45 -0.89
C SER A 48 11.59 7.80 -0.43
N ASP A 49 11.53 7.01 0.63
CA ASP A 49 12.69 6.31 1.23
C ASP A 49 12.69 4.80 0.90
N CYS A 50 12.07 4.41 -0.21
CA CYS A 50 12.00 3.03 -0.65
C CYS A 50 12.81 2.76 -1.91
N ASN A 51 13.48 1.61 -1.92
CA ASN A 51 13.92 0.98 -3.15
C ASN A 51 12.82 0.06 -3.72
N ARG A 52 12.91 -0.32 -5.00
CA ARG A 52 11.91 -1.19 -5.65
C ARG A 52 11.73 -2.53 -4.95
N GLN A 53 12.78 -3.06 -4.32
CA GLN A 53 12.72 -4.35 -3.63
C GLN A 53 11.80 -4.26 -2.40
N GLN A 54 11.94 -3.20 -1.61
CA GLN A 54 11.09 -2.95 -0.45
C GLN A 54 9.61 -2.77 -0.82
N ILE A 55 9.33 -2.06 -1.93
CA ILE A 55 7.96 -1.96 -2.45
C ILE A 55 7.45 -3.35 -2.84
N GLY A 56 8.24 -4.15 -3.54
CA GLY A 56 7.88 -5.52 -3.90
C GLY A 56 7.57 -6.43 -2.70
N GLU A 57 8.28 -6.26 -1.58
CA GLU A 57 7.99 -6.98 -0.33
C GLU A 57 6.63 -6.58 0.26
N VAL A 58 6.30 -5.29 0.27
CA VAL A 58 4.97 -4.80 0.69
C VAL A 58 3.88 -5.37 -0.20
N LEU A 59 4.05 -5.29 -1.53
CA LEU A 59 3.07 -5.82 -2.48
C LEU A 59 2.88 -7.33 -2.31
N SER A 60 3.96 -8.06 -2.05
CA SER A 60 3.91 -9.50 -1.77
C SER A 60 3.16 -9.79 -0.47
N ASN A 61 3.36 -8.99 0.58
CA ASN A 61 2.63 -9.13 1.84
C ASN A 61 1.12 -8.89 1.65
N LEU A 62 0.75 -7.86 0.88
CA LEU A 62 -0.64 -7.58 0.53
C LEU A 62 -1.28 -8.76 -0.21
N ARG A 63 -0.61 -9.31 -1.22
CA ARG A 63 -1.06 -10.50 -1.96
C ARG A 63 -1.23 -11.72 -1.07
N GLN A 64 -0.30 -11.96 -0.14
CA GLN A 64 -0.38 -13.07 0.82
C GLN A 64 -1.56 -12.94 1.77
N ARG A 65 -1.98 -11.71 2.09
CA ARG A 65 -3.17 -11.42 2.90
C ARG A 65 -4.48 -11.49 2.11
N GLY A 66 -4.43 -11.81 0.81
CA GLY A 66 -5.60 -11.89 -0.06
C GLY A 66 -6.03 -10.55 -0.66
N ILE A 67 -5.25 -9.49 -0.46
CA ILE A 67 -5.52 -8.17 -1.04
C ILE A 67 -5.02 -8.19 -2.50
N PRO A 68 -5.91 -7.96 -3.48
CA PRO A 68 -5.49 -7.92 -4.88
C PRO A 68 -4.63 -6.68 -5.15
N VAL A 69 -3.47 -6.89 -5.76
CA VAL A 69 -2.51 -5.83 -6.14
C VAL A 69 -2.42 -5.74 -7.66
N GLN A 70 -2.66 -4.55 -8.20
CA GLN A 70 -2.49 -4.19 -9.61
C GLN A 70 -1.17 -3.42 -9.80
N GLU A 71 -0.49 -3.66 -10.93
CA GLU A 71 0.81 -3.08 -11.31
C GLU A 71 0.71 -2.54 -12.75
#